data_AF-X8JDI0-F1
#
_entry.id   AF-X8JDI0-F1
#
_cell.length_a   1.000
_cell.length_b   1.000
_cell.length_c   1.000
_cell.angle_alpha   90.00
_cell.angle_beta   90.00
_cell.angle_gamma   90.00
#
_symmetry.space_group_name_H-M   'P 1'
#
loop_
_entity.id
_entity.type
_entity.pdbx_description
1 polymer ?
#
loop_
_entity_poly.entity_id
_entity_poly.type
_entity_poly.pdbx_seq_one_letter_code
_entity_poly.pdbx_strand_id
1 'polypeptide(L)' 'MNIAMEQTEEHVNGRVTNRYGDTFIRGNNVLYISAAEAF' A
#
# COMPACT_ATOMS: atom_id res chain seq x y z
N MET A 1 -7.26 -3.12 11.92
CA MET A 1 -7.79 -3.40 10.57
C MET A 1 -6.63 -3.83 9.67
N ASN A 2 -6.31 -5.13 9.64
CA ASN A 2 -5.22 -5.60 8.75
C ASN A 2 -5.68 -5.56 7.30
N ILE A 3 -4.74 -5.36 6.36
CA ILE A 3 -5.02 -5.21 4.93
C ILE A 3 -4.19 -6.22 4.16
N ALA A 4 -4.84 -6.94 3.24
CA ALA A 4 -4.16 -7.72 2.22
C ALA A 4 -4.21 -6.94 0.91
N MET A 5 -3.09 -6.84 0.22
CA MET A 5 -2.96 -6.18 -1.08
C MET A 5 -2.23 -7.08 -2.07
N GLU A 6 -2.61 -6.99 -3.33
CA GLU A 6 -1.94 -7.63 -4.45
C GLU A 6 -1.25 -6.56 -5.30
N GLN A 7 -0.21 -6.95 -6.06
CA GLN A 7 0.55 -6.05 -6.94
C GLN A 7 1.03 -4.75 -6.24
N THR A 8 1.46 -4.86 -4.98
CA THR A 8 1.75 -3.73 -4.09
C THR A 8 3.03 -2.99 -4.51
N GLU A 9 2.94 -1.67 -4.65
CA GLU A 9 4.08 -0.77 -4.81
C GLU A 9 4.29 0.08 -3.55
N GLU A 10 5.55 0.26 -3.15
CA GLU A 10 5.92 1.22 -2.12
C GLU A 10 6.38 2.52 -2.75
N HIS A 11 5.80 3.62 -2.29
CA HIS A 11 6.14 4.97 -2.69
C HIS A 11 6.67 5.75 -1.48
N VAL A 12 7.93 6.17 -1.53
CA VAL A 12 8.54 7.05 -0.52
C VAL A 12 8.90 8.37 -1.19
N ASN A 13 8.40 9.49 -0.63
CA ASN A 13 8.57 10.83 -1.20
C ASN A 13 8.11 10.92 -2.67
N GLY A 14 7.00 10.25 -3.01
CA GLY A 14 6.42 10.25 -4.36
C GLY A 14 7.19 9.45 -5.41
N ARG A 15 8.15 8.62 -5.02
CA ARG A 15 8.90 7.74 -5.92
C ARG A 15 8.74 6.29 -5.53
N VAL A 16 8.60 5.42 -6.52
CA VAL A 16 8.59 3.96 -6.31
C VAL A 16 9.96 3.54 -5.78
N THR A 17 9.97 3.02 -4.55
CA THR A 17 11.16 2.45 -3.92
C THR A 17 11.15 0.93 -3.96
N ASN A 18 9.96 0.31 -4.01
CA ASN A 18 9.85 -1.14 -4.05
C ASN A 18 8.57 -1.64 -4.73
N ARG A 19 8.59 -2.92 -5.13
CA ARG A 19 7.47 -3.68 -5.69
C ARG A 19 7.42 -5.02 -4.98
N TYR A 20 6.43 -5.20 -4.12
CA TYR A 20 6.35 -6.36 -3.23
C TYR A 20 5.45 -7.49 -3.75
N GLY A 21 4.57 -7.21 -4.71
CA GLY A 21 3.54 -8.17 -5.12
C GLY A 21 2.49 -8.32 -4.02
N ASP A 22 2.30 -9.54 -3.52
CA ASP A 22 1.32 -9.83 -2.48
C ASP A 22 1.84 -9.41 -1.11
N THR A 23 1.09 -8.57 -0.40
CA THR A 23 1.49 -8.03 0.91
C THR A 23 0.39 -8.10 1.94
N PHE A 24 0.82 -8.19 3.20
CA PHE A 24 -0.06 -8.09 4.36
C PHE A 24 0.42 -6.96 5.27
N ILE A 25 -0.39 -5.90 5.35
CA ILE A 25 -0.10 -4.71 6.17
C ILE A 25 -0.83 -4.85 7.50
N ARG A 26 -0.06 -4.81 8.59
CA ARG A 26 -0.63 -4.84 9.95
C ARG A 26 -1.40 -3.54 10.21
N GLY A 27 -2.64 -3.67 10.65
CA GLY A 27 -3.57 -2.55 10.73
C GLY A 27 -3.21 -1.43 11.68
N ASN A 28 -2.39 -1.69 12.70
CA ASN A 28 -1.92 -0.64 13.61
C ASN A 28 -0.81 0.22 13.01
N ASN A 29 -0.32 -0.09 11.81
CA ASN A 29 0.64 0.73 11.07
C ASN A 29 -0.04 1.62 10.02
N VAL A 30 -1.37 1.48 9.83
CA VAL A 30 -2.12 2.21 8.80
C VAL A 30 -2.62 3.52 9.39
N LEU A 31 -2.13 4.64 8.86
CA LEU A 31 -2.61 5.98 9.23
C LEU A 31 -3.86 6.39 8.45
N TYR A 32 -3.88 6.10 7.14
CA TYR A 32 -4.96 6.47 6.21
C TYR A 32 -5.10 5.40 5.12
N ILE A 33 -6.32 5.24 4.63
CA ILE A 33 -6.64 4.38 3.48
C ILE A 33 -7.68 5.08 2.61
N SER A 34 -7.45 5.06 1.30
CA SER A 34 -8.41 5.50 0.28
C SER A 34 -8.38 4.55 -0.90
N ALA A 35 -9.47 4.52 -1.66
CA ALA A 35 -9.41 3.99 -3.01
C ALA A 35 -8.46 4.86 -3.83
N ALA A 36 -7.68 4.24 -4.73
CA ALA A 36 -7.01 4.98 -5.77
C ALA A 36 -8.09 5.57 -6.69
N GLU A 37 -7.99 6.87 -7.01
CA GLU A 37 -8.87 7.47 -8.01
C GLU A 37 -8.59 6.83 -9.36
N ALA A 38 -9.63 6.30 -10.00
CA ALA A 38 -9.55 5.87 -11.40
C ALA A 38 -9.50 7.13 -12.26
N PHE A 39 -8.41 7.30 -13.00
CA PHE A 39 -8.35 8.26 -14.10
C PHE A 39 -9.17 7.77 -15.30
#